data_AF-A0A2P4S399-F1
#
_entry.id   AF-A0A2P4S399-F1
#
_cell.length_a   1.000
_cell.length_b   1.000
_cell.length_c   1.000
_cell.angle_alpha   90.00
_cell.angle_beta   90.00
_cell.angle_gamma   90.00
#
_symmetry.space_group_name_H-M   'P 1'
#
loop_
_entity.id
_entity.type
_entity.pdbx_description
1 polymer ?
#
loop_
_entity_poly.entity_id
_entity_poly.type
_entity_poly.pdbx_seq_one_letter_code
_entity_poly.pdbx_strand_id
1 'polypeptide(L)' 'MAEEAARRAVAAVPLLRTAAGPRDRERWAERLKEEYRALIQYVEHNKASDNDWFRLESNAEGTRCVGGRGLSQGG' A
#
# COMPACT_ATOMS: atom_id res chain seq x y z
N MET A 1 -8.70 20.24 -7.70
CA MET A 1 -9.57 19.04 -7.65
C MET A 1 -8.73 17.76 -7.54
N ALA A 2 -7.80 17.49 -8.46
CA ALA A 2 -6.94 16.30 -8.39
C ALA A 2 -6.01 16.24 -7.17
N GLU A 3 -5.37 17.37 -6.80
CA GLU A 3 -4.48 17.44 -5.63
C GLU A 3 -5.24 17.22 -4.30
N GLU A 4 -6.46 17.71 -4.21
CA GLU A 4 -7.34 17.53 -3.04
C GLU A 4 -7.78 16.07 -2.90
N ALA A 5 -8.12 15.40 -4.00
CA ALA A 5 -8.42 13.97 -4.01
C ALA A 5 -7.20 13.14 -3.60
N ALA A 6 -6.01 13.47 -4.11
CA ALA A 6 -4.76 12.82 -3.72
C ALA A 6 -4.46 13.03 -2.22
N ARG A 7 -4.63 14.24 -1.69
CA ARG A 7 -4.46 14.52 -0.25
C ARG A 7 -5.41 13.70 0.61
N ARG A 8 -6.68 13.59 0.23
CA ARG A 8 -7.67 12.79 0.98
C ARG A 8 -7.36 11.30 0.95
N ALA A 9 -6.98 10.78 -0.21
CA ALA A 9 -6.60 9.39 -0.36
C ALA A 9 -5.36 9.05 0.49
N VAL A 10 -4.36 9.94 0.53
CA VAL A 10 -3.18 9.78 1.39
C VAL A 10 -3.53 9.93 2.87
N ALA A 11 -4.41 10.86 3.23
CA ALA A 11 -4.85 11.07 4.61
C ALA A 11 -5.64 9.87 5.17
N ALA A 12 -6.26 9.06 4.31
CA ALA A 12 -6.96 7.84 4.69
C ALA A 12 -6.01 6.65 4.97
N VAL A 13 -4.73 6.74 4.59
CA VAL A 13 -3.75 5.67 4.81
C VAL A 13 -3.31 5.66 6.29
N PRO A 14 -3.44 4.53 7.00
CA PRO A 14 -2.94 4.42 8.36
C PRO A 14 -1.44 4.69 8.46
N LEU A 15 -1.05 5.52 9.41
CA LEU A 15 0.36 5.73 9.72
C LEU A 15 0.95 4.51 10.42
N LEU A 16 2.13 4.10 9.97
CA LEU A 16 2.87 2.99 10.55
C LEU A 16 3.61 3.46 11.80
N ARG A 17 3.61 2.62 12.83
CA ARG A 17 4.18 2.91 14.16
C ARG A 17 5.50 2.21 14.37
N THR A 18 5.69 1.04 13.75
CA THR A 18 6.89 0.24 13.94
C THR A 18 8.05 0.75 13.07
N ALA A 19 9.02 1.40 13.70
CA ALA A 19 10.30 1.76 13.08
C ALA A 19 11.26 0.56 13.12
N ALA A 20 11.12 -0.35 12.16
CA ALA A 20 11.96 -1.53 11.99
C ALA A 20 12.26 -1.75 10.51
N GLY A 21 13.49 -2.18 10.21
CA GLY A 21 13.93 -2.53 8.87
C GLY A 21 14.07 -4.04 8.70
N PRO A 22 14.42 -4.52 7.48
CA PRO A 22 14.55 -5.94 7.18
C PRO A 22 15.55 -6.72 8.05
N ARG A 23 16.45 -6.01 8.74
CA ARG A 23 17.45 -6.59 9.64
C ARG A 23 16.92 -6.87 11.04
N ASP A 24 15.81 -6.25 11.44
CA ASP A 24 15.23 -6.34 12.79
C ASP A 24 14.32 -7.57 12.99
N ARG A 25 14.34 -8.54 12.06
CA ARG A 25 13.65 -9.84 12.09
C ARG A 25 12.22 -9.80 12.64
N GLU A 26 12.02 -10.03 13.93
CA GLU A 26 10.69 -10.04 14.56
C GLU A 26 9.96 -8.70 14.41
N ARG A 27 10.65 -7.58 14.61
CA ARG A 27 10.05 -6.26 14.44
C ARG A 27 9.77 -5.93 12.97
N TRP A 28 10.51 -6.55 12.04
CA TRP A 28 10.24 -6.45 10.61
C TRP A 28 8.93 -7.14 10.23
N ALA A 29 8.64 -8.31 10.81
CA ALA A 29 7.37 -8.98 10.58
C ALA A 29 6.17 -8.17 11.08
N GLU A 30 6.31 -7.47 12.21
CA GLU A 30 5.29 -6.54 12.71
C GLU A 30 5.11 -5.34 11.78
N ARG A 31 6.21 -4.72 11.36
CA ARG A 31 6.20 -3.64 10.37
C ARG A 31 5.54 -4.05 9.06
N LEU A 32 5.87 -5.23 8.53
CA LEU A 32 5.26 -5.75 7.31
C LEU A 32 3.75 -5.92 7.44
N LYS A 33 3.26 -6.44 8.57
CA LYS A 33 1.81 -6.54 8.82
C LYS A 33 1.13 -5.17 8.78
N GLU A 34 1.75 -4.14 9.36
CA GLU A 34 1.24 -2.76 9.28
C GLU A 34 1.25 -2.23 7.84
N GLU A 35 2.33 -2.48 7.09
CA GLU A 35 2.49 -2.05 5.70
C GLU A 35 1.44 -2.70 4.78
N TYR A 36 1.23 -4.02 4.88
CA TYR A 36 0.17 -4.70 4.13
C TYR A 36 -1.21 -4.17 4.46
N ARG A 37 -1.50 -3.93 5.76
CA ARG A 37 -2.79 -3.39 6.17
C ARG A 37 -3.03 -1.99 5.58
N ALA A 38 -2.01 -1.14 5.59
CA ALA A 38 -2.08 0.20 5.01
C ALA A 38 -2.28 0.15 3.49
N LEU A 39 -1.55 -0.72 2.79
CA LEU A 39 -1.68 -0.92 1.34
C LEU A 39 -3.05 -1.47 0.94
N ILE A 40 -3.57 -2.47 1.67
CA ILE A 40 -4.91 -3.03 1.41
C ILE A 40 -5.95 -1.93 1.54
N GLN A 41 -5.94 -1.15 2.63
CA GLN A 41 -6.90 -0.06 2.82
C GLN A 41 -6.79 1.02 1.74
N TYR A 42 -5.57 1.36 1.31
CA TYR A 42 -5.38 2.32 0.23
C TYR A 42 -5.95 1.81 -1.10
N VAL A 43 -5.72 0.54 -1.44
CA VAL A 43 -6.27 -0.09 -2.64
C VAL A 43 -7.79 -0.19 -2.56
N GLU A 44 -8.36 -0.54 -1.41
CA GLU A 44 -9.81 -0.56 -1.21
C GLU A 44 -10.43 0.84 -1.40
N HIS A 45 -9.79 1.88 -0.85
CA HIS A 45 -10.22 3.26 -1.03
C HIS A 45 -10.13 3.71 -2.49
N ASN A 46 -9.05 3.36 -3.18
CA ASN A 46 -8.84 3.64 -4.60
C ASN A 46 -9.89 2.94 -5.47
N LYS A 47 -10.20 1.68 -5.19
CA LYS A 47 -11.26 0.92 -5.88
C LYS A 47 -12.65 1.50 -5.66
N ALA A 48 -12.96 1.90 -4.41
CA ALA A 48 -14.22 2.58 -4.10
C ALA A 48 -14.36 3.93 -4.81
N SER A 49 -13.23 4.56 -5.16
CA SER A 49 -13.16 5.82 -5.90
C SER A 49 -12.94 5.65 -7.41
N ASP A 50 -13.03 4.42 -7.92
CA ASP A 50 -12.77 4.04 -9.32
C ASP A 50 -11.43 4.55 -9.87
N ASN A 51 -10.40 4.49 -9.03
CA ASN A 51 -9.06 4.99 -9.30
C ASN A 51 -8.01 3.93 -8.93
N ASP A 52 -8.24 2.68 -9.34
CA ASP A 52 -7.29 1.59 -9.14
C ASP A 52 -6.17 1.65 -10.19
N TRP A 53 -4.99 2.08 -9.78
CA TRP A 53 -3.90 2.42 -10.70
C TRP A 53 -2.63 1.58 -10.53
N PHE A 54 -2.55 0.73 -9.51
CA PHE A 54 -1.36 -0.07 -9.24
C PHE A 54 -1.69 -1.43 -8.62
N ARG A 55 -0.80 -2.39 -8.88
CA ARG A 55 -0.76 -3.66 -8.16
C ARG A 55 0.65 -3.91 -7.65
N LEU A 56 0.76 -4.34 -6.40
CA LEU A 56 2.02 -4.64 -5.75
C LEU A 56 1.96 -6.06 -5.20
N GLU A 57 2.97 -6.87 -5.53
CA GLU A 57 3.18 -8.18 -4.95
C GLU A 57 4.58 -8.22 -4.32
N SER A 58 4.71 -8.90 -3.20
CA SER A 58 5.93 -8.98 -2.42
C SER A 58 6.35 -10.42 -2.22
N ASN A 59 7.64 -10.67 -2.11
CA ASN A 59 8.14 -11.98 -1.66
C ASN A 59 7.73 -12.26 -0.20
N ALA A 60 7.86 -13.51 0.23
CA ALA A 60 7.49 -13.94 1.59
C ALA A 60 8.23 -13.17 2.70
N GLU A 61 9.42 -12.64 2.41
CA GLU A 61 10.23 -11.85 3.34
C GLU A 61 9.91 -10.35 3.31
N GLY A 62 9.03 -9.90 2.41
CA GLY A 62 8.67 -8.49 2.21
C GLY A 62 9.84 -7.58 1.80
N THR A 63 10.97 -8.15 1.41
CA THR A 63 12.22 -7.45 1.06
C THR A 63 12.32 -7.10 -0.41
N ARG A 64 11.51 -7.74 -1.26
CA ARG A 64 11.39 -7.46 -2.68
C ARG A 64 9.93 -7.30 -3.04
N CYS A 65 9.59 -6.12 -3.54
CA CYS A 65 8.28 -5.82 -4.09
C CYS A 65 8.39 -5.70 -5.60
N VAL A 66 7.53 -6.41 -6.31
CA VAL A 66 7.35 -6.30 -7.76
C VAL A 66 5.98 -5.68 -7.98
N GLY A 67 5.94 -4.60 -8.73
CA GLY A 67 4.71 -3.88 -9.01
C GLY A 67 4.55 -3.58 -10.49
N GLY A 68 3.29 -3.49 -10.91
CA GLY A 68 2.90 -3.03 -12.23
C GLY A 68 1.89 -1.90 -12.10
N ARG A 69 1.84 -0.99 -13.09
CA ARG A 69 0.71 -0.08 -13.23
C ARG A 69 -0.51 -0.93 -13.59
N GLY A 70 -1.58 -0.80 -12.82
CA GLY A 70 -2.87 -1.40 -13.16
C GLY A 70 -3.35 -0.73 -14.44
N LEU A 71 -3.27 -1.44 -15.56
CA LEU A 71 -4.00 -1.04 -16.75
C LEU A 71 -5.47 -1.22 -16.38
N SER A 72 -6.18 -0.10 -16.20
CA SER A 72 -7.62 -0.10 -16.19
C SER A 72 -8.09 -0.80 -17.46
N GLN A 73 -8.52 -2.05 -17.33
CA GLN A 73 -9.29 -2.75 -18.35
C GLN A 73 -10.69 -2.12 -18.29
N GLY A 74 -10.79 -0.91 -18.84
CA GLY A 74 -12.08 -0.29 -19.12
C GLY A 74 -12.78 -1.09 -20.21
N GLY A 75 -14.01 -1.52 -19.92
CA GLY A 75 -14.95 -2.11 -20.87
C GLY A 75 -15.57 -1.08 -21.82
#